data_AF-A0A8K0PDZ7-F1
#
_entry.id   AF-A0A8K0PDZ7-F1
#
_cell.length_a   1.000
_cell.length_b   1.000
_cell.length_c   1.000
_cell.angle_alpha   90.00
_cell.angle_beta   90.00
_cell.angle_gamma   90.00
#
_symmetry.space_group_name_H-M   'P 1'
#
loop_
_entity.id
_entity.type
_entity.pdbx_description
1 polymer ?
#
loop_
_entity_poly.entity_id
_entity_poly.type
_entity_poly.pdbx_seq_one_letter_code
_entity_poly.pdbx_strand_id
1 'polypeptide(L)'
;MSFVPPSHKGWLQTLRGVTLLWNNLKISNVSSLQLRWLNQDSLENLFGMIRHNCGSNRNPTAMQFIAALKTSLLNGLVVRDLQHGNCEVDECGFLFNMREFITQPTYNRVAPELEKQISFAKVQLKDINFCLASVTGCIARNILQNGNCSNCKGMLTTNSSCDSGVGVNFHFCGNGVYPTEDVLRLVGSIVSATETVLDETAGVGGIKARVFGICNREINHEWVKDGCSEHCCGVFESIVDIGSTLTIQWWQRMANRRSSRDIFKSRWEQKNFKQ
;
A
#
# COMPACT_ATOMS: atom_id res chain seq x y z
N MET A 1 19.17 -9.05 -50.90
CA MET A 1 19.27 -9.37 -49.46
C MET A 1 18.07 -8.76 -48.77
N SER A 2 17.18 -9.58 -48.21
CA SER A 2 16.06 -9.07 -47.41
C SER A 2 16.62 -8.42 -46.14
N PHE A 3 16.25 -7.16 -45.89
CA PHE A 3 16.61 -6.47 -44.66
C PHE A 3 16.04 -7.23 -43.46
N VAL A 4 16.92 -7.82 -42.65
CA VAL A 4 16.52 -8.46 -41.40
C VAL A 4 16.59 -7.41 -40.30
N PRO A 5 15.46 -7.07 -39.66
CA PRO A 5 15.47 -6.05 -38.62
C PRO A 5 16.31 -6.52 -37.41
N PRO A 6 17.00 -5.61 -36.70
CA PRO A 6 17.78 -5.95 -35.51
C PRO A 6 16.99 -6.71 -34.44
N SER A 7 15.67 -6.47 -34.36
CA SER A 7 14.75 -7.18 -33.46
C SER A 7 14.73 -8.70 -33.68
N HIS A 8 14.89 -9.17 -34.92
CA HIS A 8 14.93 -10.60 -35.22
C HIS A 8 16.18 -11.26 -34.62
N LYS A 9 17.34 -10.60 -34.74
CA LYS A 9 18.59 -11.05 -34.11
C LYS A 9 18.49 -10.99 -32.58
N GLY A 10 17.91 -9.92 -32.05
CA GLY A 10 17.67 -9.75 -30.61
C GLY A 10 16.79 -10.85 -30.03
N TRP A 11 15.68 -11.19 -30.71
CA TRP A 11 14.79 -12.26 -30.27
C TRP A 11 15.49 -13.62 -30.22
N LEU A 12 16.27 -13.95 -31.26
CA LEU A 12 17.06 -15.19 -31.28
C LEU A 12 18.10 -15.23 -30.15
N GLN A 13 18.73 -14.10 -29.84
CA GLN A 13 19.67 -13.99 -28.72
C GLN A 13 18.96 -14.18 -27.36
N THR A 14 17.80 -13.56 -27.16
CA THR A 14 17.01 -13.72 -25.93
C THR A 14 16.60 -15.17 -25.71
N LEU A 15 16.09 -15.86 -26.74
CA LEU A 15 15.71 -17.27 -26.64
C LEU A 15 16.89 -18.16 -26.26
N ARG A 16 18.06 -17.95 -26.88
CA ARG A 16 19.29 -18.67 -26.56
C ARG A 16 19.75 -18.39 -25.12
N GLY A 17 19.72 -17.13 -24.70
CA GLY A 17 20.11 -16.71 -23.36
C GLY A 17 19.22 -17.30 -22.27
N VAL A 18 17.89 -17.24 -22.44
CA VAL A 18 16.93 -17.83 -21.50
C VAL A 18 17.09 -19.35 -21.39
N THR A 19 17.31 -20.03 -22.53
CA THR A 19 17.56 -21.48 -22.54
C THR A 19 18.82 -21.85 -21.75
N LEU A 20 19.92 -21.12 -21.99
CA LEU A 20 21.18 -21.32 -21.28
C LEU A 20 21.02 -21.07 -19.77
N LEU A 21 20.37 -19.96 -19.41
CA LEU A 21 20.09 -19.61 -18.02
C LEU A 21 19.28 -20.70 -17.32
N TRP A 22 18.21 -21.18 -17.96
CA TRP A 22 17.33 -22.20 -17.39
C TRP A 22 18.07 -23.53 -17.15
N ASN A 23 18.92 -23.94 -18.09
CA ASN A 23 19.74 -25.14 -17.92
C ASN A 23 20.67 -25.02 -16.71
N ASN A 24 21.28 -23.86 -16.48
CA ASN A 24 22.13 -23.60 -15.32
C ASN A 24 21.33 -23.58 -14.00
N LEU A 25 20.13 -23.00 -14.01
CA LEU A 25 19.26 -22.93 -12.83
C LEU A 25 18.69 -24.31 -12.44
N LYS A 26 18.43 -25.18 -13.41
CA LYS A 26 18.05 -26.58 -13.15
C LYS A 26 19.13 -27.33 -12.38
N ILE A 27 20.39 -27.14 -12.73
CA ILE A 27 21.53 -27.73 -11.99
C ILE A 27 21.53 -27.25 -10.53
N SER A 28 21.04 -26.04 -10.28
CA SER A 28 20.95 -25.42 -8.95
C SER A 28 19.64 -25.75 -8.19
N ASN A 29 18.85 -26.72 -8.65
CA ASN A 29 17.56 -27.11 -8.06
C ASN A 29 16.51 -25.99 -7.97
N VAL A 30 16.48 -25.06 -8.92
CA VAL A 30 15.42 -24.04 -9.02
C VAL A 30 14.19 -24.63 -9.72
N SER A 31 13.03 -24.58 -9.08
CA SER A 31 11.78 -25.20 -9.58
C SER A 31 11.14 -24.48 -10.76
N SER A 32 11.37 -23.17 -10.88
CA SER A 32 10.71 -22.32 -11.87
C SER A 32 11.50 -21.04 -12.11
N LEU A 33 11.53 -20.57 -13.36
CA LEU A 33 12.09 -19.28 -13.75
C LEU A 33 10.95 -18.35 -14.16
N GLN A 34 10.80 -17.24 -13.44
CA GLN A 34 9.85 -16.20 -13.79
C GLN A 34 10.48 -15.27 -14.83
N LEU A 35 9.97 -15.29 -16.06
CA LEU A 35 10.53 -14.51 -17.18
C LEU A 35 10.36 -13.00 -17.01
N ARG A 36 9.42 -12.57 -16.17
CA ARG A 36 9.20 -11.16 -15.83
C ARG A 36 10.46 -10.47 -15.31
N TRP A 37 11.30 -11.19 -14.55
CA TRP A 37 12.54 -10.64 -13.99
C TRP A 37 13.68 -10.48 -15.00
N LEU A 38 13.48 -10.95 -16.24
CA LEU A 38 14.48 -10.88 -17.32
C LEU A 38 14.23 -9.72 -18.27
N ASN A 39 13.23 -8.87 -17.99
CA ASN A 39 12.97 -7.65 -18.74
C ASN A 39 13.58 -6.42 -18.02
N GLN A 40 13.48 -5.26 -18.65
CA GLN A 40 14.00 -4.00 -18.11
C GLN A 40 12.93 -3.13 -17.44
N ASP A 41 11.73 -3.65 -17.25
CA ASP A 41 10.57 -2.86 -16.78
C ASP A 41 10.83 -2.28 -15.39
N SER A 42 11.43 -3.06 -14.48
CA SER A 42 11.86 -2.58 -13.16
C SER A 42 12.80 -1.38 -13.24
N LEU A 43 13.70 -1.36 -14.22
CA LEU A 43 14.62 -0.24 -14.43
C LEU A 43 13.90 0.98 -15.02
N GLU A 44 12.99 0.76 -15.97
CA GLU A 44 12.18 1.84 -16.55
C GLU A 44 11.25 2.47 -15.51
N ASN A 45 10.66 1.65 -14.63
CA ASN A 45 9.87 2.09 -13.49
C ASN A 45 10.70 2.94 -12.53
N LEU A 46 11.93 2.51 -12.18
CA LEU A 46 12.85 3.32 -11.37
C LEU A 46 13.11 4.70 -12.02
N PHE A 47 13.35 4.74 -13.34
CA PHE A 47 13.53 6.00 -14.05
C PHE A 47 12.24 6.85 -14.09
N GLY A 48 11.06 6.22 -14.18
CA GLY A 48 9.77 6.87 -14.03
C GLY A 48 9.64 7.54 -12.67
N MET A 49 9.98 6.82 -11.60
CA MET A 49 9.97 7.35 -10.23
C MET A 49 10.93 8.54 -10.03
N ILE A 50 12.16 8.43 -10.54
CA ILE A 50 13.14 9.51 -10.47
C ILE A 50 12.63 10.77 -11.19
N ARG A 51 12.01 10.61 -12.36
CA ARG A 51 11.40 11.71 -13.13
C ARG A 51 10.15 12.28 -12.45
N HIS A 52 9.44 11.50 -11.64
CA HIS A 52 8.31 11.98 -10.84
C HIS A 52 8.72 12.78 -9.60
N ASN A 53 9.95 12.60 -9.11
CA ASN A 53 10.48 13.47 -8.06
C ASN A 53 10.65 14.92 -8.56
N CYS A 54 10.61 15.86 -7.62
CA CYS A 54 10.78 17.29 -7.90
C CYS A 54 9.75 17.89 -8.88
N GLY A 55 8.49 17.45 -8.82
CA GLY A 55 7.41 18.06 -9.61
C GLY A 55 7.30 17.53 -11.05
N SER A 56 7.57 16.24 -11.27
CA SER A 56 7.50 15.61 -12.60
C SER A 56 8.50 16.18 -13.62
N ASN A 57 9.76 16.33 -13.20
CA ASN A 57 10.85 16.74 -14.07
C ASN A 57 11.17 15.64 -15.11
N ARG A 58 10.59 15.78 -16.31
CA ARG A 58 10.73 14.80 -17.40
C ARG A 58 12.16 14.64 -17.90
N ASN A 59 13.01 15.66 -17.75
CA ASN A 59 14.38 15.66 -18.25
C ASN A 59 15.35 16.26 -17.19
N PRO A 60 15.64 15.53 -16.11
CA PRO A 60 16.52 16.02 -15.06
C PRO A 60 17.96 16.15 -15.55
N THR A 61 18.67 17.18 -15.08
CA THR A 61 20.12 17.22 -15.20
C THR A 61 20.76 16.09 -14.39
N ALA A 62 22.02 15.74 -14.66
CA ALA A 62 22.71 14.68 -13.91
C ALA A 62 22.68 14.91 -12.39
N MET A 63 22.84 16.16 -11.94
CA MET A 63 22.76 16.52 -10.53
C MET A 63 21.36 16.32 -9.94
N GLN A 64 20.31 16.71 -10.69
CA GLN A 64 18.93 16.51 -10.29
C GLN A 64 18.57 15.02 -10.25
N PHE A 65 19.07 14.24 -11.21
CA PHE A 65 18.90 12.79 -11.25
C PHE A 65 19.53 12.13 -10.03
N ILE A 66 20.77 12.48 -9.68
CA ILE A 66 21.46 11.95 -8.50
C ILE A 66 20.71 12.32 -7.22
N ALA A 67 20.26 13.57 -7.09
CA ALA A 67 19.48 14.01 -5.93
C ALA A 67 18.15 13.24 -5.82
N ALA A 68 17.42 13.12 -6.91
CA ALA A 68 16.16 12.39 -6.96
C ALA A 68 16.33 10.88 -6.71
N LEU A 69 17.41 10.26 -7.20
CA LEU A 69 17.73 8.86 -6.91
C LEU A 69 18.01 8.65 -5.42
N LYS A 70 18.82 9.51 -4.79
CA LYS A 70 19.09 9.46 -3.34
C LYS A 70 17.79 9.60 -2.54
N THR A 71 16.95 10.56 -2.92
CA THR A 71 15.63 10.76 -2.29
C THR A 71 14.73 9.55 -2.45
N SER A 72 14.67 8.94 -3.64
CA SER A 72 13.91 7.71 -3.83
C SER A 72 14.43 6.60 -2.93
N LEU A 73 15.74 6.37 -2.87
CA LEU A 73 16.36 5.30 -2.06
C LEU A 73 16.09 5.49 -0.55
N LEU A 74 16.23 6.72 -0.06
CA LEU A 74 15.94 7.07 1.35
C LEU A 74 14.47 6.87 1.70
N ASN A 75 13.58 7.14 0.74
CA ASN A 75 12.16 6.89 0.88
C ASN A 75 11.79 5.43 0.57
N GLY A 76 12.75 4.50 0.49
CA GLY A 76 12.50 3.08 0.22
C GLY A 76 11.81 2.83 -1.11
N LEU A 77 12.20 3.60 -2.14
CA LEU A 77 11.49 3.79 -3.41
C LEU A 77 9.97 3.65 -3.24
N VAL A 78 9.35 4.42 -2.32
CA VAL A 78 7.89 4.45 -2.19
C VAL A 78 7.30 4.62 -3.58
N VAL A 79 6.68 3.53 -4.05
CA VAL A 79 6.10 3.42 -5.37
C VAL A 79 5.03 4.48 -5.42
N ARG A 80 5.32 5.59 -6.09
CA ARG A 80 4.27 6.44 -6.64
C ARG A 80 3.79 5.63 -7.83
N ASP A 81 2.60 5.03 -7.70
CA ASP A 81 1.95 4.36 -8.82
C ASP A 81 2.10 5.26 -10.05
N LEU A 82 2.88 4.82 -11.03
CA LEU A 82 2.92 5.45 -12.33
C LEU A 82 1.59 5.10 -12.99
N GLN A 83 0.51 5.77 -12.58
CA GLN A 83 -0.88 5.41 -12.87
C GLN A 83 -1.21 5.30 -14.38
N HIS A 84 -0.27 5.64 -15.27
CA HIS A 84 -0.43 5.65 -16.73
C HIS A 84 0.89 5.35 -17.50
N GLY A 85 1.75 4.46 -16.98
CA GLY A 85 2.98 4.05 -17.68
C GLY A 85 2.77 2.87 -18.65
N ASN A 86 3.61 2.76 -19.70
CA ASN A 86 3.63 1.57 -20.58
C ASN A 86 4.30 0.35 -19.93
N CYS A 87 4.90 0.53 -18.75
CA CYS A 87 5.64 -0.49 -18.02
C CYS A 87 4.70 -1.17 -17.02
N GLU A 88 4.85 -2.49 -16.83
CA GLU A 88 4.11 -3.20 -15.79
C GLU A 88 4.54 -2.71 -14.40
N VAL A 89 3.62 -2.66 -13.44
CA VAL A 89 3.91 -2.19 -12.07
C VAL A 89 4.92 -3.11 -11.38
N ASP A 90 6.03 -2.54 -10.90
CA ASP A 90 7.03 -3.30 -10.14
C ASP A 90 6.50 -3.60 -8.73
N GLU A 91 6.15 -4.86 -8.48
CA GLU A 91 5.59 -5.33 -7.19
C GLU A 91 6.69 -5.87 -6.25
N CYS A 92 7.96 -5.68 -6.60
CA CYS A 92 9.09 -6.19 -5.85
C CYS A 92 9.34 -5.37 -4.58
N GLY A 93 9.45 -6.06 -3.45
CA GLY A 93 9.94 -5.44 -2.21
C GLY A 93 11.45 -5.23 -2.29
N PHE A 94 11.94 -4.14 -1.69
CA PHE A 94 13.39 -3.95 -1.51
C PHE A 94 13.98 -5.13 -0.75
N LEU A 95 15.11 -5.64 -1.25
CA LEU A 95 15.92 -6.64 -0.56
C LEU A 95 16.48 -6.08 0.77
N PHE A 96 16.62 -4.76 0.87
CA PHE A 96 17.11 -4.03 2.03
C PHE A 96 16.57 -2.60 2.00
N ASN A 97 16.14 -2.07 3.14
CA ASN A 97 15.87 -0.64 3.25
C ASN A 97 17.10 0.08 3.85
N MET A 98 17.34 1.33 3.43
CA MET A 98 18.53 2.08 3.86
C MET A 98 18.55 2.31 5.38
N ARG A 99 17.38 2.34 6.02
CA ARG A 99 17.26 2.34 7.47
C ARG A 99 17.87 1.08 8.07
N GLU A 100 17.47 -0.12 7.63
CA GLU A 100 18.03 -1.41 8.03
C GLU A 100 19.52 -1.55 7.74
N PHE A 101 20.02 -0.96 6.64
CA PHE A 101 21.45 -0.95 6.32
C PHE A 101 22.25 -0.07 7.29
N ILE A 102 21.71 1.10 7.66
CA ILE A 102 22.37 2.05 8.56
C ILE A 102 22.20 1.66 10.03
N THR A 103 21.06 1.05 10.41
CA THR A 103 20.72 0.70 11.80
C THR A 103 21.15 -0.71 12.20
N GLN A 104 21.97 -1.40 11.43
CA GLN A 104 22.60 -2.64 11.89
C GLN A 104 23.91 -2.33 12.64
N PRO A 105 23.92 -2.31 14.00
CA PRO A 105 25.09 -2.78 14.72
C PRO A 105 25.19 -4.29 14.47
N THR A 106 26.42 -4.78 14.35
CA THR A 106 26.78 -6.20 14.23
C THR A 106 25.82 -7.13 14.99
N TYR A 107 25.27 -8.12 14.28
CA TYR A 107 24.55 -9.32 14.76
C TYR A 107 24.43 -9.45 16.29
N ASN A 108 23.20 -9.43 16.81
CA ASN A 108 22.73 -10.38 17.83
C ASN A 108 21.20 -10.40 17.88
N ARG A 109 20.62 -11.58 17.60
CA ARG A 109 19.18 -11.86 17.72
C ARG A 109 18.80 -11.98 19.20
N VAL A 110 17.84 -11.17 19.66
CA VAL A 110 16.86 -11.59 20.68
C VAL A 110 15.52 -10.96 20.30
N ALA A 111 14.49 -11.79 20.12
CA ALA A 111 13.13 -11.32 19.90
C ALA A 111 12.48 -11.02 21.26
N PRO A 112 11.84 -9.84 21.46
CA PRO A 112 10.98 -9.64 22.60
C PRO A 112 9.56 -10.09 22.26
N GLU A 113 9.08 -11.04 23.03
CA GLU A 113 7.67 -11.38 23.19
C GLU A 113 6.99 -10.25 23.98
N LEU A 114 5.84 -9.76 23.50
CA LEU A 114 5.08 -8.73 24.20
C LEU A 114 3.60 -9.12 24.21
N GLU A 115 3.19 -9.75 25.31
CA GLU A 115 1.79 -9.80 25.70
C GLU A 115 1.28 -8.37 25.94
N LYS A 116 0.11 -8.03 25.40
CA LYS A 116 -0.59 -6.78 25.76
C LYS A 116 -2.06 -7.05 26.04
N GLN A 117 -2.45 -6.68 27.26
CA GLN A 117 -3.85 -6.43 27.63
C GLN A 117 -4.40 -5.26 26.80
N ILE A 118 -5.63 -5.43 26.32
CA ILE A 118 -6.27 -4.57 25.31
C ILE A 118 -7.10 -3.49 25.99
N SER A 119 -6.83 -2.22 25.65
CA SER A 119 -7.77 -1.12 25.80
C SER A 119 -7.95 -0.48 24.42
N PHE A 120 -9.19 -0.44 23.90
CA PHE A 120 -9.54 0.27 22.68
C PHE A 120 -9.21 1.75 22.84
N ALA A 121 -8.04 2.18 22.37
CA ALA A 121 -7.65 3.57 22.41
C ALA A 121 -8.45 4.33 21.34
N LYS A 122 -9.25 5.31 21.75
CA LYS A 122 -9.80 6.34 20.85
C LYS A 122 -8.67 6.86 19.96
N VAL A 123 -8.81 6.73 18.64
CA VAL A 123 -7.84 7.27 17.67
C VAL A 123 -7.67 8.76 17.93
N GLN A 124 -6.48 9.18 18.35
CA GLN A 124 -6.18 10.60 18.57
C GLN A 124 -5.81 11.25 17.23
N LEU A 125 -6.21 12.50 17.04
CA LEU A 125 -5.97 13.28 15.81
C LEU A 125 -4.50 13.31 15.35
N LYS A 126 -3.57 13.22 16.31
CA LYS A 126 -2.13 13.22 16.08
C LYS A 126 -1.59 11.94 15.40
N ASP A 127 -2.37 10.87 15.39
CA ASP A 127 -2.00 9.57 14.82
C ASP A 127 -2.48 9.41 13.36
N ILE A 128 -3.16 10.43 12.80
CA ILE A 128 -3.64 10.43 11.42
C ILE A 128 -2.45 10.62 10.47
N ASN A 129 -2.10 9.56 9.73
CA ASN A 129 -1.07 9.60 8.70
C ASN A 129 -1.67 9.84 7.29
N PHE A 130 -0.81 10.18 6.33
CA PHE A 130 -1.19 10.46 4.94
C PHE A 130 -2.02 9.34 4.28
N CYS A 131 -1.75 8.08 4.62
CA CYS A 131 -2.47 6.93 4.08
C CYS A 131 -3.93 6.93 4.54
N LEU A 132 -4.18 7.15 5.83
CA LEU A 132 -5.53 7.22 6.37
C LEU A 132 -6.33 8.36 5.72
N ALA A 133 -5.72 9.54 5.57
CA ALA A 133 -6.37 10.68 4.94
C ALA A 133 -6.70 10.44 3.46
N SER A 134 -5.78 9.79 2.73
CA SER A 134 -5.97 9.46 1.32
C SER A 134 -7.07 8.41 1.12
N VAL A 135 -7.08 7.36 1.94
CA VAL A 135 -8.12 6.32 1.92
C VAL A 135 -9.48 6.90 2.27
N THR A 136 -9.54 7.74 3.30
CA THR A 136 -10.78 8.39 3.74
C THR A 136 -11.35 9.31 2.63
N GLY A 137 -10.50 10.08 1.95
CA GLY A 137 -10.92 10.89 0.79
C GLY A 137 -11.42 10.04 -0.38
N CYS A 138 -10.87 8.84 -0.58
CA CYS A 138 -11.36 7.88 -1.59
C CYS A 138 -12.76 7.33 -1.22
N ILE A 139 -12.97 6.97 0.05
CA ILE A 139 -14.26 6.49 0.56
C ILE A 139 -15.32 7.58 0.39
N ALA A 140 -15.02 8.83 0.81
CA ALA A 140 -15.92 9.95 0.66
C ALA A 140 -16.27 10.21 -0.81
N ARG A 141 -15.29 10.15 -1.73
CA ARG A 141 -15.54 10.29 -3.16
C ARG A 141 -16.46 9.20 -3.70
N ASN A 142 -16.24 7.94 -3.32
CA ASN A 142 -17.05 6.81 -3.80
C ASN A 142 -18.52 6.97 -3.37
N ILE A 143 -18.76 7.35 -2.11
CA ILE A 143 -20.11 7.62 -1.60
C ILE A 143 -20.78 8.76 -2.38
N LEU A 144 -20.05 9.83 -2.67
CA LEU A 144 -20.56 10.98 -3.42
C LEU A 144 -20.74 10.74 -4.92
N GLN A 145 -20.07 9.74 -5.50
CA GLN A 145 -20.33 9.31 -6.88
C GLN A 145 -21.68 8.58 -7.01
N ASN A 146 -22.16 7.98 -5.91
CA ASN A 146 -23.43 7.24 -5.89
C ASN A 146 -24.65 8.13 -5.58
N GLY A 147 -24.47 9.43 -5.31
CA GLY A 147 -25.58 10.35 -5.06
C GLY A 147 -25.16 11.83 -4.99
N ASN A 148 -26.03 12.72 -5.48
CA ASN A 148 -25.75 14.16 -5.59
C ASN A 148 -26.29 14.97 -4.39
N CYS A 149 -26.17 14.44 -3.17
CA CYS A 149 -26.70 15.08 -1.98
C CYS A 149 -25.71 16.15 -1.43
N SER A 150 -26.14 17.41 -1.39
CA SER A 150 -25.35 18.54 -0.86
C SER A 150 -25.02 18.38 0.62
N ASN A 151 -25.92 17.80 1.40
CA ASN A 151 -25.76 17.58 2.83
C ASN A 151 -24.70 16.49 3.09
N CYS A 152 -24.76 15.36 2.38
CA CYS A 152 -23.71 14.35 2.42
C CYS A 152 -22.35 14.93 1.99
N LYS A 153 -22.34 15.80 0.97
CA LYS A 153 -21.11 16.46 0.54
C LYS A 153 -20.52 17.35 1.64
N GLY A 154 -21.32 18.21 2.26
CA GLY A 154 -20.85 19.10 3.34
C GLY A 154 -20.43 18.34 4.60
N MET A 155 -21.06 17.22 4.88
CA MET A 155 -20.74 16.36 6.02
C MET A 155 -19.48 15.51 5.80
N LEU A 156 -19.28 14.99 4.58
CA LEU A 156 -18.16 14.11 4.28
C LEU A 156 -16.89 14.86 3.89
N THR A 157 -17.00 16.13 3.47
CA THR A 157 -15.94 16.83 2.77
C THR A 157 -15.80 18.28 3.23
N THR A 158 -14.58 18.81 3.14
CA THR A 158 -14.25 20.19 3.45
C THR A 158 -13.52 20.86 2.29
N ASN A 159 -13.53 22.20 2.27
CA ASN A 159 -12.87 23.02 1.25
C ASN A 159 -11.38 23.29 1.55
N SER A 160 -10.90 22.95 2.75
CA SER A 160 -9.51 23.11 3.18
C SER A 160 -8.97 21.81 3.78
N SER A 161 -7.67 21.57 3.65
CA SER A 161 -6.99 20.59 4.50
C SER A 161 -7.27 20.95 5.95
N CYS A 162 -7.73 19.99 6.77
CA CYS A 162 -7.98 20.20 8.19
C CYS A 162 -6.86 21.01 8.86
N ASP A 163 -7.17 22.23 9.33
CA ASP A 163 -6.25 23.18 9.99
C ASP A 163 -5.85 22.76 11.42
N SER A 164 -5.97 21.47 11.72
CA SER A 164 -5.59 20.89 13.01
C SER A 164 -4.08 20.61 13.05
N GLY A 165 -3.26 21.67 13.11
CA GLY A 165 -1.88 21.66 13.64
C GLY A 165 -0.83 20.82 12.91
N VAL A 166 -1.20 20.05 11.89
CA VAL A 166 -0.30 19.28 11.03
C VAL A 166 -0.29 19.98 9.69
N GLY A 167 0.65 20.93 9.54
CA GLY A 167 0.91 21.64 8.29
C GLY A 167 1.41 20.67 7.21
N VAL A 168 0.52 19.87 6.66
CA VAL A 168 0.77 18.98 5.54
C VAL A 168 -0.21 19.36 4.45
N ASN A 169 0.30 20.09 3.46
CA ASN A 169 -0.36 20.26 2.16
C ASN A 169 -0.61 18.86 1.58
N PHE A 170 -1.82 18.32 1.78
CA PHE A 170 -2.25 17.08 1.14
C PHE A 170 -2.45 17.38 -0.36
N HIS A 171 -1.41 17.13 -1.15
CA HIS A 171 -1.52 17.15 -2.60
C HIS A 171 -2.16 15.84 -3.05
N PHE A 172 -3.49 15.83 -3.13
CA PHE A 172 -4.20 14.74 -3.78
C PHE A 172 -3.86 14.76 -5.27
N CYS A 173 -3.21 13.71 -5.79
CA CYS A 173 -3.09 13.54 -7.24
C CYS A 173 -4.50 13.26 -7.81
N GLY A 174 -5.03 14.18 -8.61
CA GLY A 174 -6.36 14.11 -9.22
C GLY A 174 -7.46 14.77 -8.39
N ASN A 175 -8.73 14.65 -8.80
CA ASN A 175 -9.95 15.20 -8.17
C ASN A 175 -10.18 14.66 -6.73
N GLY A 176 -9.18 14.77 -5.86
CA GLY A 176 -9.16 14.47 -4.44
C GLY A 176 -10.19 15.29 -3.71
N VAL A 177 -10.88 14.65 -2.78
CA VAL A 177 -11.79 15.34 -1.90
C VAL A 177 -11.18 15.31 -0.51
N TYR A 178 -11.10 16.46 0.15
CA TYR A 178 -10.61 16.57 1.52
C TYR A 178 -11.70 16.05 2.45
N PRO A 179 -11.50 14.93 3.17
CA PRO A 179 -12.49 14.42 4.10
C PRO A 179 -12.58 15.31 5.34
N THR A 180 -13.76 15.37 5.95
CA THR A 180 -13.93 15.99 7.26
C THR A 180 -13.28 15.16 8.36
N GLU A 181 -13.01 15.80 9.50
CA GLU A 181 -12.37 15.19 10.66
C GLU A 181 -13.19 14.02 11.24
N ASP A 182 -14.51 14.13 11.21
CA ASP A 182 -15.40 13.09 11.72
C ASP A 182 -15.34 11.81 10.88
N VAL A 183 -15.27 11.94 9.55
CA VAL A 183 -15.08 10.80 8.65
C VAL A 183 -13.69 10.19 8.86
N LEU A 184 -12.65 11.00 9.04
CA LEU A 184 -11.29 10.52 9.32
C LEU A 184 -11.23 9.68 10.59
N ARG A 185 -11.85 10.14 11.68
CA ARG A 185 -11.92 9.41 12.95
C ARG A 185 -12.71 8.12 12.81
N LEU A 186 -13.84 8.16 12.11
CA LEU A 186 -14.66 6.98 11.85
C LEU A 186 -13.88 5.92 11.06
N VAL A 187 -13.22 6.30 9.97
CA VAL A 187 -12.42 5.38 9.15
C VAL A 187 -11.22 4.84 9.94
N GLY A 188 -10.53 5.67 10.73
CA GLY A 188 -9.46 5.20 11.61
C GLY A 188 -9.95 4.14 12.61
N SER A 189 -11.13 4.35 13.18
CA SER A 189 -11.75 3.41 14.11
C SER A 189 -12.19 2.10 13.43
N ILE A 190 -12.69 2.18 12.18
CA ILE A 190 -13.01 1.00 11.36
C ILE A 190 -11.75 0.18 11.07
N VAL A 191 -10.63 0.83 10.74
CA VAL A 191 -9.34 0.15 10.51
C VAL A 191 -8.95 -0.63 11.76
N SER A 192 -8.92 0.03 12.93
CA SER A 192 -8.58 -0.63 14.20
C SER A 192 -9.52 -1.79 14.52
N ALA A 193 -10.85 -1.60 14.40
CA ALA A 193 -11.82 -2.66 14.65
C ALA A 193 -11.65 -3.84 13.69
N THR A 194 -11.32 -3.57 12.42
CA THR A 194 -11.11 -4.60 11.41
C THR A 194 -9.84 -5.41 11.69
N GLU A 195 -8.74 -4.75 12.06
CA GLU A 195 -7.49 -5.43 12.43
C GLU A 195 -7.68 -6.32 13.66
N THR A 196 -8.38 -5.84 14.70
CA THR A 196 -8.68 -6.65 15.89
C THR A 196 -9.50 -7.90 15.55
N VAL A 197 -10.57 -7.76 14.75
CA VAL A 197 -11.40 -8.91 14.35
C VAL A 197 -10.58 -9.91 13.53
N LEU A 198 -9.69 -9.43 12.65
CA LEU A 198 -8.84 -10.28 11.83
C LEU A 198 -7.79 -11.02 12.67
N ASP A 199 -7.16 -10.35 13.63
CA ASP A 199 -6.17 -10.96 14.50
C ASP A 199 -6.79 -12.06 15.39
N GLU A 200 -8.05 -11.91 15.80
CA GLU A 200 -8.76 -12.90 16.63
C GLU A 200 -9.43 -14.03 15.84
N THR A 201 -9.93 -13.74 14.63
CA THR A 201 -10.86 -14.64 13.92
C THR A 201 -10.51 -14.87 12.45
N ALA A 202 -9.26 -14.63 12.05
CA ALA A 202 -8.78 -14.92 10.70
C ALA A 202 -9.19 -16.34 10.25
N GLY A 203 -9.94 -16.41 9.14
CA GLY A 203 -10.44 -17.66 8.55
C GLY A 203 -11.90 -18.00 8.85
N VAL A 204 -12.59 -17.24 9.71
CA VAL A 204 -14.03 -17.40 9.97
C VAL A 204 -14.85 -16.48 9.04
N GLY A 205 -15.99 -16.97 8.55
CA GLY A 205 -16.92 -16.15 7.77
C GLY A 205 -17.58 -15.03 8.59
N GLY A 206 -18.07 -13.99 7.91
CA GLY A 206 -18.85 -12.92 8.57
C GLY A 206 -18.04 -11.81 9.24
N ILE A 207 -16.76 -11.62 8.87
CA ILE A 207 -15.88 -10.57 9.39
C ILE A 207 -16.52 -9.18 9.29
N LYS A 208 -17.05 -8.83 8.11
CA LYS A 208 -17.71 -7.52 7.89
C LYS A 208 -18.90 -7.29 8.82
N ALA A 209 -19.73 -8.31 9.05
CA ALA A 209 -20.89 -8.21 9.95
C ALA A 209 -20.46 -7.98 11.41
N ARG A 210 -19.34 -8.60 11.83
CA ARG A 210 -18.75 -8.37 13.16
C ARG A 210 -18.19 -6.97 13.30
N VAL A 211 -17.43 -6.51 12.30
CA VAL A 211 -16.90 -5.13 12.25
C VAL A 211 -18.05 -4.12 12.30
N PHE A 212 -19.11 -4.35 11.52
CA PHE A 212 -20.30 -3.50 11.55
C PHE A 212 -20.96 -3.47 12.93
N GLY A 213 -21.16 -4.62 13.56
CA GLY A 213 -21.71 -4.70 14.91
C GLY A 213 -20.86 -4.00 15.98
N ILE A 214 -19.53 -4.01 15.84
CA ILE A 214 -18.62 -3.25 16.71
C ILE A 214 -18.77 -1.75 16.43
N CYS A 215 -18.69 -1.33 15.17
CA CYS A 215 -18.77 0.07 14.78
C CYS A 215 -20.09 0.70 15.23
N ASN A 216 -21.21 -0.01 15.08
CA ASN A 216 -22.53 0.47 15.44
C ASN A 216 -22.75 0.61 16.96
N ARG A 217 -22.01 -0.16 17.78
CA ARG A 217 -22.14 -0.14 19.25
C ARG A 217 -21.15 0.82 19.93
N GLU A 218 -19.94 0.93 19.38
CA GLU A 218 -18.81 1.53 20.09
C GLU A 218 -18.32 2.84 19.48
N ILE A 219 -18.66 3.14 18.23
CA ILE A 219 -18.21 4.35 17.55
C ILE A 219 -19.34 5.38 17.48
N ASN A 220 -19.07 6.61 17.92
CA ASN A 220 -20.00 7.71 17.74
C ASN A 220 -20.15 8.02 16.24
N HIS A 221 -21.37 7.87 15.74
CA HIS A 221 -21.77 8.18 14.37
C HIS A 221 -23.03 9.06 14.32
N GLU A 222 -23.37 9.76 15.42
CA GLU A 222 -24.54 10.64 15.50
C GLU A 222 -24.45 11.81 14.52
N TRP A 223 -23.23 12.32 14.30
CA TRP A 223 -22.94 13.33 13.30
C TRP A 223 -23.39 12.95 11.88
N VAL A 224 -23.49 11.65 11.57
CA VAL A 224 -24.01 11.18 10.28
C VAL A 224 -25.50 11.47 10.15
N LYS A 225 -26.24 11.27 11.25
CA LYS A 225 -27.68 11.55 11.35
C LYS A 225 -27.96 13.05 11.33
N ASP A 226 -27.14 13.81 12.04
CA ASP A 226 -27.25 15.27 12.11
C ASP A 226 -26.85 15.94 10.78
N GLY A 227 -25.87 15.37 10.07
CA GLY A 227 -25.40 15.87 8.79
C GLY A 227 -26.32 15.55 7.62
N CYS A 228 -27.02 14.41 7.61
CA CYS A 228 -28.03 14.10 6.61
C CYS A 228 -29.07 13.08 7.09
N SER A 229 -30.25 13.54 7.48
CA SER A 229 -31.34 12.68 7.98
C SER A 229 -31.89 11.68 6.95
N GLU A 230 -31.82 12.00 5.66
CA GLU A 230 -32.34 11.16 4.57
C GLU A 230 -31.41 9.98 4.22
N HIS A 231 -30.09 10.18 4.31
CA HIS A 231 -29.09 9.20 3.85
C HIS A 231 -28.24 8.62 4.99
N CYS A 232 -28.55 8.94 6.25
CA CYS A 232 -27.67 8.62 7.38
C CYS A 232 -27.36 7.12 7.51
N CYS A 233 -28.36 6.25 7.41
CA CYS A 233 -28.17 4.79 7.44
C CYS A 233 -27.27 4.32 6.29
N GLY A 234 -27.59 4.73 5.04
CA GLY A 234 -26.84 4.31 3.86
C GLY A 234 -25.40 4.83 3.83
N VAL A 235 -25.16 6.05 4.33
CA VAL A 235 -23.81 6.63 4.39
C VAL A 235 -22.96 5.90 5.43
N PHE A 236 -23.47 5.70 6.66
CA PHE A 236 -22.73 4.98 7.69
C PHE A 236 -22.39 3.55 7.26
N GLU A 237 -23.37 2.81 6.75
CA GLU A 237 -23.18 1.45 6.24
C GLU A 237 -22.13 1.41 5.12
N SER A 238 -22.17 2.37 4.19
CA SER A 238 -21.20 2.47 3.10
C SER A 238 -19.78 2.75 3.59
N ILE A 239 -19.61 3.64 4.59
CA ILE A 239 -18.29 3.93 5.16
C ILE A 239 -17.71 2.67 5.81
N VAL A 240 -18.52 1.94 6.59
CA VAL A 240 -18.09 0.71 7.27
C VAL A 240 -17.79 -0.41 6.28
N ASP A 241 -18.64 -0.61 5.26
CA ASP A 241 -18.43 -1.67 4.27
C ASP A 241 -17.17 -1.42 3.42
N ILE A 242 -17.03 -0.21 2.88
CA ILE A 242 -15.87 0.12 2.04
C ILE A 242 -14.60 0.14 2.90
N GLY A 243 -14.64 0.76 4.09
CA GLY A 243 -13.51 0.83 5.01
C GLY A 243 -13.02 -0.54 5.45
N SER A 244 -13.93 -1.42 5.89
CA SER A 244 -13.56 -2.78 6.29
C SER A 244 -13.07 -3.62 5.11
N THR A 245 -13.63 -3.46 3.91
CA THR A 245 -13.16 -4.14 2.69
C THR A 245 -11.71 -3.82 2.37
N LEU A 246 -11.38 -2.52 2.35
CA LEU A 246 -10.02 -2.06 2.04
C LEU A 246 -9.02 -2.56 3.08
N THR A 247 -9.38 -2.53 4.36
CA THR A 247 -8.54 -3.00 5.46
C THR A 247 -8.36 -4.52 5.43
N ILE A 248 -9.42 -5.31 5.18
CA ILE A 248 -9.32 -6.78 5.04
C ILE A 248 -8.40 -7.15 3.88
N GLN A 249 -8.57 -6.52 2.71
CA GLN A 249 -7.72 -6.79 1.56
C GLN A 249 -6.26 -6.43 1.84
N TRP A 250 -6.01 -5.30 2.50
CA TRP A 250 -4.68 -4.90 2.91
C TRP A 250 -4.07 -5.90 3.91
N TRP A 251 -4.81 -6.28 4.95
CA TRP A 251 -4.36 -7.21 5.97
C TRP A 251 -4.08 -8.60 5.37
N GLN A 252 -4.94 -9.11 4.50
CA GLN A 252 -4.71 -10.37 3.78
C GLN A 252 -3.44 -10.32 2.91
N ARG A 253 -3.22 -9.21 2.18
CA ARG A 253 -1.97 -9.01 1.43
C ARG A 253 -0.76 -9.00 2.37
N MET A 254 -0.87 -8.38 3.55
CA MET A 254 0.22 -8.34 4.54
C MET A 254 0.48 -9.69 5.20
N ALA A 255 -0.56 -10.42 5.58
CA ALA A 255 -0.47 -11.76 6.14
C ALA A 255 0.17 -12.73 5.14
N ASN A 256 -0.26 -12.72 3.88
CA ASN A 256 0.36 -13.53 2.81
C ASN A 256 1.84 -13.19 2.62
N ARG A 257 2.22 -11.91 2.68
CA ARG A 257 3.62 -11.47 2.63
C ARG A 257 4.44 -11.98 3.82
N ARG A 258 3.88 -12.01 5.03
CA ARG A 258 4.53 -12.56 6.23
C ARG A 258 4.72 -14.07 6.12
N SER A 259 3.68 -14.83 5.75
CA SER A 259 3.77 -16.27 5.56
C SER A 259 4.76 -16.66 4.45
N SER A 260 4.84 -15.92 3.34
CA SER A 260 5.88 -16.15 2.32
C SER A 260 7.30 -15.94 2.85
N ARG A 261 7.51 -14.98 3.76
CA ARG A 261 8.81 -14.76 4.42
C ARG A 261 9.13 -15.88 5.41
N ASP A 262 8.16 -16.34 6.20
CA ASP A 262 8.35 -17.41 7.18
C ASP A 262 8.61 -18.77 6.51
N ILE A 263 7.96 -19.07 5.38
CA ILE A 263 8.25 -20.24 4.55
C ILE A 263 9.66 -20.16 3.96
N PHE A 264 10.09 -18.98 3.51
CA PHE A 264 11.43 -18.78 2.98
C PHE A 264 12.49 -18.91 4.08
N LYS A 265 12.23 -18.34 5.26
CA LYS A 265 13.10 -18.41 6.43
C LYS A 265 13.23 -19.85 6.96
N SER A 266 12.14 -20.60 7.07
CA SER A 266 12.18 -22.01 7.53
C SER A 266 12.93 -22.91 6.53
N ARG A 267 12.77 -22.67 5.21
CA ARG A 267 13.55 -23.36 4.18
C ARG A 267 15.03 -22.99 4.20
N TRP A 268 15.36 -21.75 4.52
CA TRP A 268 16.74 -21.29 4.66
C TRP A 268 17.39 -21.85 5.94
N GLU A 269 16.68 -21.87 7.07
CA GLU A 269 17.17 -22.44 8.32
C GLU A 269 17.33 -23.97 8.23
N GLN A 270 16.41 -24.69 7.57
CA GLN A 270 16.57 -26.13 7.29
C GLN A 270 17.76 -26.45 6.37
N LYS A 271 18.16 -25.53 5.49
CA LYS A 271 19.32 -25.69 4.61
C LYS A 271 20.66 -25.38 5.30
N ASN A 272 20.66 -24.49 6.28
CA ASN A 272 21.90 -23.94 6.85
C ASN A 272 22.19 -24.39 8.30
N PHE A 273 21.25 -25.05 8.98
CA PHE A 273 21.44 -25.60 10.34
C PHE A 273 21.43 -27.14 10.39
N LYS A 274 21.53 -27.82 9.23
CA LYS A 274 21.93 -29.23 9.18
C LYS A 274 23.44 -29.33 8.91
N GLN A 275 24.24 -28.98 9.91
CA GLN A 275 25.63 -29.40 10.08
C GLN A 275 25.87 -29.69 11.56
#